data_AF-A0A358DM23-F1
#
_entry.id   AF-A0A358DM23-F1
#
_cell.length_a   1.000
_cell.length_b   1.000
_cell.length_c   1.000
_cell.angle_alpha   90.00
_cell.angle_beta   90.00
_cell.angle_gamma   90.00
#
_symmetry.space_group_name_H-M   'P 1'
#
loop_
_entity.id
_entity.type
_entity.pdbx_description
1 polymer ?
#
loop_
_entity_poly.entity_id
_entity_poly.type
_entity_poly.pdbx_seq_one_letter_code
_entity_poly.pdbx_strand_id
1 'polypeptide(L)'
;MHRSQYELSPRLFWAPLLGMLGLSGCSLSSGGAIGARAAGARLARMKASPQWSPEQSTFKNTLRRMRSPRSERNRAIFSGGSKHRRPAPESPIETQSGPDFSSFPDSGLRITWMGHSTFLVELDGTRTLVDPIWSERASPFQWLGPQRFYPPPIPLHTLPTLDAILISHDHYDHLDYHTVLALAEAKVKWIVPLGVGAHLEHWGIAPDMIFELDWWQHLDVGDVTITATPSRHFSGRAITLGDQDATLWAGWAWQGPRHSVFYSGDTALHPEFQTIGERLGPFDVTLMEVGAYSRFWRDVHLGPEQAVLAHQLVQGDVMIPVHWGLFNMSLHGWTEPVERVLLAAQRVGVEVAILRPGASFEGGNPVIVDRWWPNVPWKSPAQSPAWSSQVEALQAPLRRPQSRGLNGSPQPNEP
;
A
#
# COMPACT_ATOMS: atom_id res chain seq x y z
N MET A 1 -2.70 52.07 -32.27
CA MET A 1 -3.26 52.24 -30.91
C MET A 1 -4.11 51.02 -30.59
N HIS A 2 -3.53 50.10 -29.83
CA HIS A 2 -4.15 48.84 -29.40
C HIS A 2 -5.21 49.09 -28.32
N ARG A 3 -6.40 48.53 -28.48
CA ARG A 3 -7.27 48.14 -27.36
C ARG A 3 -7.76 46.72 -27.59
N SER A 4 -7.11 45.80 -26.88
CA SER A 4 -7.56 44.44 -26.61
C SER A 4 -8.77 44.52 -25.68
N GLN A 5 -9.89 43.91 -26.08
CA GLN A 5 -11.02 43.64 -25.20
C GLN A 5 -10.80 42.25 -24.60
N TYR A 6 -10.68 42.22 -23.27
CA TYR A 6 -10.68 41.00 -22.48
C TYR A 6 -12.13 40.50 -22.37
N GLU A 7 -12.45 39.39 -23.04
CA GLU A 7 -13.64 38.61 -22.71
C GLU A 7 -13.32 37.69 -21.53
N LEU A 8 -13.82 38.08 -20.36
CA LEU A 8 -13.90 37.26 -19.16
C LEU A 8 -14.97 36.18 -19.39
N SER A 9 -14.56 34.92 -19.52
CA SER A 9 -15.48 33.78 -19.43
C SER A 9 -15.85 33.51 -17.96
N PRO A 10 -17.14 33.41 -17.61
CA PRO A 10 -17.56 33.12 -16.25
C PRO A 10 -17.45 31.61 -16.01
N ARG A 11 -16.41 31.15 -15.31
CA ARG A 11 -16.44 29.83 -14.67
C ARG A 11 -17.36 29.91 -13.47
N LEU A 12 -18.61 29.50 -13.66
CA LEU A 12 -19.61 29.38 -12.60
C LEU A 12 -19.12 28.42 -11.51
N PHE A 13 -19.21 28.95 -10.29
CA PHE A 13 -19.02 28.30 -9.02
C PHE A 13 -20.14 27.28 -8.76
N TRP A 14 -19.78 26.10 -8.26
CA TRP A 14 -20.72 25.24 -7.52
C TRP A 14 -20.30 25.22 -6.05
N ALA A 15 -21.00 26.00 -5.24
CA ALA A 15 -21.12 25.78 -3.81
C ALA A 15 -22.31 24.83 -3.55
N PRO A 16 -22.27 23.95 -2.53
CA PRO A 16 -23.24 22.88 -2.38
C PRO A 16 -24.49 23.37 -1.65
N LEU A 17 -25.65 23.30 -2.29
CA LEU A 17 -26.96 23.27 -1.63
C LEU A 17 -27.99 22.67 -2.59
N LEU A 18 -28.84 21.79 -2.03
CA LEU A 18 -29.91 20.98 -2.66
C LEU A 18 -29.42 19.62 -3.21
N GLY A 19 -29.99 18.48 -2.84
CA GLY A 19 -31.17 18.25 -2.02
C GLY A 19 -31.37 16.77 -1.70
N MET A 20 -32.06 16.53 -0.59
CA MET A 20 -32.48 15.24 -0.03
C MET A 20 -33.50 14.47 -0.90
N LEU A 21 -33.46 14.58 -2.24
CA LEU A 21 -34.43 13.93 -3.14
C LEU A 21 -33.70 13.39 -4.37
N GLY A 22 -33.12 12.19 -4.21
CA GLY A 22 -32.47 11.43 -5.28
C GLY A 22 -31.97 10.04 -4.86
N LEU A 23 -32.41 9.51 -3.71
CA LEU A 23 -31.92 8.25 -3.14
C LEU A 23 -32.75 7.01 -3.51
N SER A 24 -33.56 7.08 -4.58
CA SER A 24 -34.44 5.96 -4.96
C SER A 24 -34.09 5.31 -6.31
N GLY A 25 -32.92 5.59 -6.90
CA GLY A 25 -32.56 5.06 -8.23
C GLY A 25 -31.11 4.65 -8.48
N CYS A 26 -30.21 4.74 -7.50
CA CYS A 26 -28.79 4.37 -7.66
C CYS A 26 -28.37 3.14 -6.84
N SER A 27 -29.32 2.27 -6.51
CA SER A 27 -29.13 1.13 -5.61
C SER A 27 -28.63 -0.17 -6.27
N LEU A 28 -28.27 -0.17 -7.56
CA LEU A 28 -27.99 -1.41 -8.30
C LEU A 28 -26.54 -1.62 -8.78
N SER A 29 -25.57 -0.74 -8.47
CA SER A 29 -24.16 -1.02 -8.86
C SER A 29 -23.08 -0.76 -7.80
N SER A 30 -23.37 -0.05 -6.70
CA SER A 30 -22.38 0.22 -5.64
C SER A 30 -22.50 -0.69 -4.41
N GLY A 31 -23.66 -1.32 -4.20
CA GLY A 31 -23.90 -2.19 -3.03
C GLY A 31 -22.95 -3.40 -2.99
N GLY A 32 -22.62 -3.96 -4.15
CA GLY A 32 -21.70 -5.10 -4.25
C GLY A 32 -20.29 -4.78 -3.74
N ALA A 33 -19.69 -3.68 -4.19
CA ALA A 33 -18.29 -3.35 -3.89
C ALA A 33 -17.99 -3.02 -2.41
N ILE A 34 -19.01 -2.70 -1.61
CA ILE A 34 -18.89 -2.49 -0.17
C ILE A 34 -18.61 -3.81 0.56
N GLY A 35 -19.18 -4.92 0.07
CA GLY A 35 -19.04 -6.26 0.67
C GLY A 35 -19.96 -6.47 1.88
N ALA A 36 -19.66 -7.48 2.70
CA ALA A 36 -20.52 -7.89 3.82
C ALA A 36 -19.80 -7.84 5.18
N ARG A 37 -20.60 -7.82 6.26
CA ARG A 37 -20.10 -7.94 7.64
C ARG A 37 -19.99 -9.41 8.05
N ALA A 38 -19.00 -9.71 8.88
CA ALA A 38 -18.87 -11.02 9.49
C ALA A 38 -20.04 -11.36 10.41
N ALA A 39 -20.43 -12.64 10.41
CA ALA A 39 -21.45 -13.21 11.27
C ALA A 39 -21.04 -14.64 11.70
N GLY A 40 -21.83 -15.26 12.59
CA GLY A 40 -21.66 -16.66 12.98
C GLY A 40 -20.25 -17.01 13.48
N ALA A 41 -19.71 -18.12 12.98
CA ALA A 41 -18.39 -18.64 13.38
C ALA A 41 -17.25 -17.65 13.11
N ARG A 42 -17.31 -16.89 12.01
CA ARG A 42 -16.30 -15.88 11.67
C ARG A 42 -16.28 -14.76 12.70
N LEU A 43 -17.44 -14.21 13.05
CA LEU A 43 -17.54 -13.18 14.09
C LEU A 43 -17.10 -13.71 15.46
N ALA A 44 -17.37 -14.98 15.77
CA ALA A 44 -16.89 -15.60 17.01
C ALA A 44 -15.35 -15.68 17.05
N ARG A 45 -14.71 -16.08 15.93
CA ARG A 45 -13.24 -16.05 15.80
C ARG A 45 -12.66 -14.64 15.94
N MET A 46 -13.28 -13.65 15.30
CA MET A 46 -12.87 -12.24 15.44
C MET A 46 -12.92 -11.79 16.90
N LYS A 47 -14.02 -12.07 17.62
CA LYS A 47 -14.18 -11.70 19.03
C LYS A 47 -13.19 -12.39 19.97
N ALA A 48 -12.62 -13.53 19.56
CA ALA A 48 -11.60 -14.25 20.31
C ALA A 48 -10.18 -13.69 20.08
N SER A 49 -9.98 -12.83 19.07
CA SER A 49 -8.70 -12.19 18.80
C SER A 49 -8.26 -11.28 19.96
N PRO A 50 -6.98 -11.28 20.35
CA PRO A 50 -6.43 -10.30 21.28
C PRO A 50 -6.59 -8.85 20.79
N GLN A 51 -6.68 -8.67 19.47
CA GLN A 51 -6.81 -7.37 18.81
C GLN A 51 -8.25 -6.90 18.70
N TRP A 52 -9.21 -7.69 19.18
CA TRP A 52 -10.59 -7.25 19.28
C TRP A 52 -10.82 -6.38 20.52
N SER A 53 -11.63 -5.34 20.38
CA SER A 53 -12.13 -4.53 21.47
C SER A 53 -13.59 -4.91 21.75
N PRO A 54 -13.89 -5.61 22.85
CA PRO A 54 -15.28 -5.94 23.21
C PRO A 54 -16.15 -4.69 23.40
N GLU A 55 -15.57 -3.62 23.94
CA GLU A 55 -16.24 -2.35 24.21
C GLU A 55 -16.67 -1.61 22.94
N GLN A 56 -15.79 -1.59 21.94
CA GLN A 56 -16.04 -0.90 20.66
C GLN A 56 -16.69 -1.82 19.63
N SER A 57 -16.65 -3.14 19.86
CA SER A 57 -17.06 -4.16 18.90
C SER A 57 -16.35 -4.01 17.54
N THR A 58 -15.05 -3.70 17.59
CA THR A 58 -14.15 -3.50 16.44
C THR A 58 -12.74 -3.96 16.79
N PHE A 59 -11.86 -4.05 15.79
CA PHE A 59 -10.43 -4.24 16.01
C PHE A 59 -9.75 -2.95 16.52
N LYS A 60 -8.63 -3.12 17.22
CA LYS A 60 -7.82 -2.03 17.78
C LYS A 60 -6.35 -2.22 17.43
N ASN A 61 -5.62 -1.11 17.48
CA ASN A 61 -4.15 -1.11 17.38
C ASN A 61 -3.53 -1.32 18.77
N THR A 62 -2.33 -1.89 18.84
CA THR A 62 -1.51 -1.89 20.08
C THR A 62 -1.24 -0.47 20.56
N LEU A 63 -0.78 0.39 19.65
CA LEU A 63 -0.59 1.82 19.90
C LEU A 63 -1.80 2.61 19.37
N ARG A 64 -2.46 3.35 20.27
CA ARG A 64 -3.63 4.17 19.89
C ARG A 64 -3.26 5.11 18.75
N ARG A 65 -4.08 5.15 17.70
CA ARG A 65 -3.91 6.08 16.57
C ARG A 65 -4.30 7.50 17.02
N MET A 66 -3.40 8.47 16.86
CA MET A 66 -3.68 9.89 17.08
C MET A 66 -4.19 10.51 15.80
N ARG A 67 -5.39 11.09 15.84
CA ARG A 67 -6.03 11.73 14.69
C ARG A 67 -5.88 13.25 14.80
N SER A 68 -5.44 13.90 13.72
CA SER A 68 -5.53 15.35 13.65
C SER A 68 -6.99 15.83 13.63
N PRO A 69 -7.27 17.06 14.11
CA PRO A 69 -8.60 17.63 14.04
C PRO A 69 -9.19 17.57 12.63
N ARG A 70 -10.48 17.23 12.52
CA ARG A 70 -11.16 17.09 11.21
C ARG A 70 -11.06 18.37 10.38
N SER A 71 -11.19 19.53 11.01
CA SER A 71 -11.09 20.84 10.36
C SER A 71 -9.72 21.08 9.73
N GLU A 72 -8.63 20.73 10.44
CA GLU A 72 -7.28 20.87 9.92
C GLU A 72 -7.01 19.95 8.72
N ARG A 73 -7.42 18.69 8.84
CA ARG A 73 -7.28 17.71 7.76
C ARG A 73 -8.06 18.15 6.51
N ASN A 74 -9.31 18.59 6.68
CA ASN A 74 -10.13 19.10 5.57
C ASN A 74 -9.46 20.32 4.93
N ARG A 75 -9.03 21.31 5.72
CA ARG A 75 -8.32 22.48 5.20
C ARG A 75 -7.09 22.06 4.38
N ALA A 76 -6.30 21.10 4.87
CA ALA A 76 -5.13 20.61 4.14
C ALA A 76 -5.47 19.91 2.82
N ILE A 77 -6.56 19.13 2.78
CA ILE A 77 -7.04 18.47 1.56
C ILE A 77 -7.52 19.48 0.52
N PHE A 78 -8.24 20.53 0.94
CA PHE A 78 -8.83 21.51 0.02
C PHE A 78 -7.86 22.62 -0.43
N SER A 79 -6.92 23.03 0.42
CA SER A 79 -6.03 24.18 0.16
C SER A 79 -4.56 23.81 0.02
N GLY A 80 -4.20 22.55 0.31
CA GLY A 80 -2.82 22.09 0.33
C GLY A 80 -2.50 21.10 -0.79
N GLY A 81 -1.30 20.54 -0.67
CA GLY A 81 -0.78 19.52 -1.57
C GLY A 81 0.17 20.04 -2.63
N SER A 82 0.99 19.13 -3.16
CA SER A 82 1.90 19.39 -4.25
C SER A 82 1.13 19.70 -5.54
N LYS A 83 1.77 20.49 -6.41
CA LYS A 83 1.32 20.70 -7.79
C LYS A 83 1.60 19.47 -8.67
N HIS A 84 2.51 18.58 -8.24
CA HIS A 84 2.95 17.39 -8.95
C HIS A 84 2.38 16.11 -8.33
N ARG A 85 1.06 16.06 -8.07
CA ARG A 85 0.38 14.90 -7.47
C ARG A 85 0.02 13.78 -8.44
N ARG A 86 0.20 14.03 -9.74
CA ARG A 86 -0.02 13.08 -10.83
C ARG A 86 1.13 13.20 -11.84
N PRO A 87 1.49 12.12 -12.53
CA PRO A 87 2.46 12.17 -13.61
C PRO A 87 1.91 12.92 -14.82
N ALA A 88 2.82 13.29 -15.72
CA ALA A 88 2.46 13.60 -17.10
C ALA A 88 1.98 12.31 -17.81
N PRO A 89 1.25 12.40 -18.94
CA PRO A 89 0.50 11.29 -19.53
C PRO A 89 1.32 10.04 -19.94
N GLU A 90 2.64 10.12 -20.02
CA GLU A 90 3.50 9.05 -20.51
C GLU A 90 4.42 8.54 -19.39
N SER A 91 3.84 7.83 -18.40
CA SER A 91 4.66 7.10 -17.43
C SER A 91 5.21 5.84 -18.10
N PRO A 92 6.54 5.59 -18.06
CA PRO A 92 7.10 4.38 -18.65
C PRO A 92 6.60 3.16 -17.88
N ILE A 93 5.92 2.26 -18.60
CA ILE A 93 5.51 0.94 -18.11
C ILE A 93 6.30 -0.13 -18.87
N GLU A 94 6.68 -1.20 -18.18
CA GLU A 94 7.21 -2.40 -18.79
C GLU A 94 6.06 -3.40 -18.93
N THR A 95 5.51 -3.50 -20.14
CA THR A 95 4.43 -4.44 -20.40
C THR A 95 4.96 -5.87 -20.29
N GLN A 96 4.32 -6.66 -19.43
CA GLN A 96 4.60 -8.09 -19.25
C GLN A 96 3.44 -8.93 -19.78
N SER A 97 3.73 -10.20 -20.02
CA SER A 97 2.78 -11.20 -20.50
C SER A 97 2.93 -12.51 -19.72
N GLY A 98 1.91 -13.37 -19.75
CA GLY A 98 1.95 -14.67 -19.07
C GLY A 98 3.19 -15.53 -19.39
N PRO A 99 3.64 -15.61 -20.66
CA PRO A 99 4.87 -16.31 -21.02
C PRO A 99 6.14 -15.89 -20.26
N ASP A 100 6.22 -14.64 -19.80
CA ASP A 100 7.36 -14.13 -19.01
C ASP A 100 7.43 -14.80 -17.62
N PHE A 101 6.32 -15.41 -17.20
CA PHE A 101 6.17 -16.19 -15.96
C PHE A 101 5.94 -17.68 -16.26
N SER A 102 6.37 -18.19 -17.41
CA SER A 102 6.24 -19.61 -17.76
C SER A 102 7.08 -20.54 -16.88
N SER A 103 8.17 -20.03 -16.30
CA SER A 103 9.04 -20.74 -15.36
C SER A 103 9.36 -19.87 -14.15
N PHE A 104 9.73 -20.53 -13.06
CA PHE A 104 10.30 -19.88 -11.88
C PHE A 104 11.75 -19.44 -12.16
N PRO A 105 12.24 -18.36 -11.52
CA PRO A 105 13.63 -17.95 -11.65
C PRO A 105 14.58 -19.02 -11.06
N ASP A 106 15.74 -19.23 -11.68
CA ASP A 106 16.76 -20.17 -11.19
C ASP A 106 17.26 -19.79 -9.78
N SER A 107 17.27 -18.50 -9.47
CA SER A 107 17.62 -17.98 -8.14
C SER A 107 16.65 -18.46 -7.06
N GLY A 108 15.40 -18.78 -7.41
CA GLY A 108 14.33 -19.09 -6.47
C GLY A 108 13.55 -17.89 -5.94
N LEU A 109 13.92 -16.66 -6.33
CA LEU A 109 13.25 -15.44 -5.89
C LEU A 109 13.07 -14.47 -7.06
N ARG A 110 11.81 -14.13 -7.37
CA ARG A 110 11.44 -13.03 -8.27
C ARG A 110 10.27 -12.25 -7.69
N ILE A 111 10.38 -10.93 -7.69
CA ILE A 111 9.33 -10.00 -7.27
C ILE A 111 9.05 -9.06 -8.43
N THR A 112 7.85 -9.14 -8.99
CA THR A 112 7.38 -8.24 -10.05
C THR A 112 6.40 -7.24 -9.47
N TRP A 113 6.63 -5.95 -9.72
CA TRP A 113 5.76 -4.89 -9.23
C TRP A 113 4.73 -4.45 -10.27
N MET A 114 3.44 -4.56 -9.97
CA MET A 114 2.37 -4.14 -10.90
C MET A 114 1.94 -2.67 -10.70
N GLY A 115 2.48 -2.01 -9.69
CA GLY A 115 2.11 -0.66 -9.27
C GLY A 115 1.41 -0.65 -7.90
N HIS A 116 1.53 0.47 -7.18
CA HIS A 116 0.99 0.64 -5.83
C HIS A 116 1.49 -0.45 -4.87
N SER A 117 0.59 -1.26 -4.33
CA SER A 117 0.85 -2.37 -3.42
C SER A 117 0.68 -3.74 -4.08
N THR A 118 0.48 -3.81 -5.41
CA THR A 118 0.28 -5.08 -6.12
C THR A 118 1.61 -5.68 -6.57
N PHE A 119 1.87 -6.91 -6.14
CA PHE A 119 3.08 -7.67 -6.48
C PHE A 119 2.73 -9.11 -6.85
N LEU A 120 3.46 -9.66 -7.82
CA LEU A 120 3.64 -11.10 -7.94
C LEU A 120 4.95 -11.47 -7.25
N VAL A 121 4.86 -12.35 -6.26
CA VAL A 121 6.00 -12.88 -5.52
C VAL A 121 6.16 -14.35 -5.90
N GLU A 122 7.28 -14.68 -6.50
CA GLU A 122 7.76 -16.03 -6.75
C GLU A 122 8.87 -16.33 -5.76
N LEU A 123 8.59 -17.22 -4.82
CA LEU A 123 9.51 -17.57 -3.74
C LEU A 123 9.53 -19.09 -3.57
N ASP A 124 10.68 -19.69 -3.80
CA ASP A 124 10.95 -21.13 -3.63
C ASP A 124 9.86 -22.04 -4.20
N GLY A 125 9.45 -21.76 -5.43
CA GLY A 125 8.46 -22.56 -6.16
C GLY A 125 7.00 -22.24 -5.84
N THR A 126 6.73 -21.19 -5.06
CA THR A 126 5.37 -20.70 -4.77
C THR A 126 5.12 -19.36 -5.44
N ARG A 127 3.94 -19.20 -6.05
CA ARG A 127 3.45 -17.95 -6.65
C ARG A 127 2.33 -17.35 -5.82
N THR A 128 2.58 -16.15 -5.31
CA THR A 128 1.55 -15.38 -4.60
C THR A 128 1.32 -14.02 -5.23
N LEU A 129 0.05 -13.61 -5.32
CA LEU A 129 -0.34 -12.27 -5.74
C LEU A 129 -0.80 -11.47 -4.51
N VAL A 130 -0.24 -10.29 -4.30
CA VAL A 130 -0.50 -9.46 -3.11
C VAL A 130 -1.33 -8.25 -3.50
N ASP A 131 -2.35 -7.92 -2.70
CA ASP A 131 -3.19 -6.72 -2.81
C ASP A 131 -3.56 -6.34 -4.26
N PRO A 132 -4.20 -7.25 -5.01
CA PRO A 132 -4.38 -7.06 -6.44
C PRO A 132 -5.44 -6.02 -6.79
N ILE A 133 -5.05 -5.01 -7.58
CA ILE A 133 -5.94 -3.97 -8.12
C ILE A 133 -5.77 -3.75 -9.62
N TRP A 134 -6.67 -4.34 -10.41
CA TRP A 134 -6.78 -4.12 -11.86
C TRP A 134 -7.79 -3.04 -12.24
N SER A 135 -8.69 -2.66 -11.34
CA SER A 135 -9.65 -1.58 -11.59
C SER A 135 -8.98 -0.26 -11.96
N GLU A 136 -9.71 0.56 -12.71
CA GLU A 136 -9.30 1.91 -13.08
C GLU A 136 -9.27 2.86 -11.86
N ARG A 137 -10.13 2.59 -10.87
CA ARG A 137 -10.24 3.38 -9.65
C ARG A 137 -10.23 2.52 -8.39
N ALA A 138 -9.51 3.01 -7.37
CA ALA A 138 -9.58 2.51 -6.00
C ALA A 138 -10.81 3.12 -5.28
N SER A 139 -12.01 2.59 -5.59
CA SER A 139 -13.27 3.18 -5.14
C SER A 139 -14.43 2.20 -5.25
N PRO A 140 -15.50 2.34 -4.44
CA PRO A 140 -16.75 1.61 -4.69
C PRO A 140 -17.47 2.05 -5.97
N PHE A 141 -17.00 3.12 -6.62
CA PHE A 141 -17.59 3.67 -7.84
C PHE A 141 -16.52 3.80 -8.94
N GLN A 142 -16.83 3.38 -10.17
CA GLN A 142 -15.92 3.54 -11.31
C GLN A 142 -15.91 4.97 -11.90
N TRP A 143 -16.79 5.85 -11.44
CA TRP A 143 -16.87 7.27 -11.88
C TRP A 143 -16.33 8.27 -10.86
N LEU A 144 -16.00 7.83 -9.62
CA LEU A 144 -15.55 8.69 -8.53
C LEU A 144 -14.40 8.04 -7.78
N GLY A 145 -13.48 8.83 -7.22
CA GLY A 145 -12.37 8.33 -6.40
C GLY A 145 -11.02 8.31 -7.14
N PRO A 146 -9.94 7.89 -6.46
CA PRO A 146 -8.60 7.86 -7.01
C PRO A 146 -8.54 7.02 -8.28
N GLN A 147 -8.05 7.63 -9.36
CA GLN A 147 -7.83 6.97 -10.64
C GLN A 147 -6.37 6.59 -10.77
N ARG A 148 -6.09 5.42 -11.34
CA ARG A 148 -4.73 4.98 -11.61
C ARG A 148 -4.06 5.87 -12.65
N PHE A 149 -2.74 5.96 -12.61
CA PHE A 149 -1.97 6.80 -13.53
C PHE A 149 -1.68 6.12 -14.87
N TYR A 150 -1.54 4.80 -14.86
CA TYR A 150 -1.24 3.96 -16.01
C TYR A 150 -2.01 2.64 -15.91
N PRO A 151 -2.30 1.95 -17.04
CA PRO A 151 -2.99 0.67 -17.02
C PRO A 151 -2.15 -0.44 -16.34
N PRO A 152 -2.76 -1.53 -15.86
CA PRO A 152 -2.00 -2.67 -15.34
C PRO A 152 -0.94 -3.15 -16.34
N PRO A 153 0.30 -3.43 -15.89
CA PRO A 153 1.39 -3.81 -16.80
C PRO A 153 1.22 -5.22 -17.39
N ILE A 154 0.35 -6.05 -16.81
CA ILE A 154 -0.02 -7.37 -17.30
C ILE A 154 -1.55 -7.51 -17.31
N PRO A 155 -2.17 -8.01 -18.39
CA PRO A 155 -3.59 -8.36 -18.37
C PRO A 155 -3.91 -9.41 -17.30
N LEU A 156 -5.00 -9.22 -16.54
CA LEU A 156 -5.33 -10.12 -15.42
C LEU A 156 -5.46 -11.59 -15.82
N HIS A 157 -6.09 -11.85 -16.97
CA HIS A 157 -6.33 -13.20 -17.49
C HIS A 157 -5.07 -13.89 -18.04
N THR A 158 -3.95 -13.16 -18.16
CA THR A 158 -2.66 -13.73 -18.58
C THR A 158 -1.71 -13.92 -17.42
N LEU A 159 -2.13 -13.65 -16.17
CA LEU A 159 -1.32 -13.99 -15.01
C LEU A 159 -0.97 -15.49 -15.00
N PRO A 160 0.22 -15.86 -14.49
CA PRO A 160 0.54 -17.26 -14.26
C PRO A 160 -0.43 -17.89 -13.27
N THR A 161 -0.48 -19.22 -13.22
CA THR A 161 -1.16 -19.94 -12.14
C THR A 161 -0.60 -19.49 -10.79
N LEU A 162 -1.51 -19.16 -9.87
CA LEU A 162 -1.22 -18.67 -8.54
C LEU A 162 -1.54 -19.77 -7.51
N ASP A 163 -0.69 -19.88 -6.49
CA ASP A 163 -0.93 -20.78 -5.36
C ASP A 163 -1.76 -20.10 -4.26
N ALA A 164 -1.57 -18.79 -4.09
CA ALA A 164 -2.32 -17.95 -3.16
C ALA A 164 -2.47 -16.50 -3.63
N ILE A 165 -3.52 -15.84 -3.12
CA ILE A 165 -3.70 -14.40 -3.15
C ILE A 165 -3.71 -13.91 -1.70
N LEU A 166 -2.92 -12.88 -1.40
CA LEU A 166 -2.85 -12.27 -0.08
C LEU A 166 -3.47 -10.88 -0.11
N ILE A 167 -4.27 -10.59 0.91
CA ILE A 167 -4.84 -9.25 1.14
C ILE A 167 -4.31 -8.71 2.45
N SER A 168 -3.77 -7.49 2.51
CA SER A 168 -3.29 -6.89 3.76
C SER A 168 -4.42 -6.32 4.61
N HIS A 169 -5.42 -5.69 3.98
CA HIS A 169 -6.59 -5.10 4.64
C HIS A 169 -7.70 -4.76 3.63
N ASP A 170 -8.84 -4.28 4.14
CA ASP A 170 -10.06 -4.12 3.34
C ASP A 170 -10.22 -2.78 2.62
N HIS A 171 -9.20 -1.93 2.49
CA HIS A 171 -9.35 -0.68 1.73
C HIS A 171 -9.43 -0.91 0.21
N TYR A 172 -10.02 0.05 -0.50
CA TYR A 172 -10.33 -0.10 -1.94
C TYR A 172 -9.10 -0.18 -2.85
N ASP A 173 -7.94 0.32 -2.43
CA ASP A 173 -6.67 0.25 -3.14
C ASP A 173 -5.87 -1.04 -2.86
N HIS A 174 -6.36 -1.89 -1.96
CA HIS A 174 -5.76 -3.19 -1.59
C HIS A 174 -6.70 -4.38 -1.83
N LEU A 175 -8.00 -4.15 -1.69
CA LEU A 175 -9.06 -5.14 -1.91
C LEU A 175 -10.06 -4.62 -2.96
N ASP A 176 -9.76 -4.91 -4.22
CA ASP A 176 -10.55 -4.47 -5.37
C ASP A 176 -11.64 -5.47 -5.75
N TYR A 177 -12.89 -5.03 -5.66
CA TYR A 177 -14.08 -5.85 -5.95
C TYR A 177 -14.05 -6.48 -7.35
N HIS A 178 -13.73 -5.69 -8.39
CA HIS A 178 -13.76 -6.20 -9.76
C HIS A 178 -12.64 -7.20 -10.04
N THR A 179 -11.46 -6.98 -9.45
CA THR A 179 -10.37 -7.96 -9.50
C THR A 179 -10.74 -9.26 -8.79
N VAL A 180 -11.38 -9.19 -7.62
CA VAL A 180 -11.86 -10.40 -6.92
C VAL A 180 -12.85 -11.18 -7.77
N LEU A 181 -13.84 -10.52 -8.36
CA LEU A 181 -14.82 -11.18 -9.24
C LEU A 181 -14.15 -11.88 -10.44
N ALA A 182 -13.17 -11.22 -11.06
CA ALA A 182 -12.45 -11.79 -12.20
C ALA A 182 -11.55 -12.99 -11.81
N LEU A 183 -11.14 -13.08 -10.54
CA LEU A 183 -10.32 -14.17 -10.00
C LEU A 183 -11.14 -15.26 -9.28
N ALA A 184 -12.46 -15.09 -9.14
CA ALA A 184 -13.30 -16.00 -8.37
C ALA A 184 -13.29 -17.44 -8.93
N GLU A 185 -13.16 -17.59 -10.25
CA GLU A 185 -13.14 -18.90 -10.91
C GLU A 185 -11.77 -19.60 -10.82
N ALA A 186 -10.69 -18.89 -10.48
CA ALA A 186 -9.33 -19.41 -10.49
C ALA A 186 -9.04 -20.47 -9.41
N LYS A 187 -9.97 -20.68 -8.45
CA LYS A 187 -9.82 -21.63 -7.33
C LYS A 187 -8.46 -21.56 -6.63
N VAL A 188 -8.03 -20.35 -6.33
CA VAL A 188 -6.79 -20.02 -5.62
C VAL A 188 -7.06 -19.77 -4.14
N LYS A 189 -6.10 -20.07 -3.26
CA LYS A 189 -6.24 -19.79 -1.82
C LYS A 189 -6.24 -18.28 -1.59
N TRP A 190 -7.20 -17.76 -0.84
CA TRP A 190 -7.24 -16.36 -0.39
C TRP A 190 -6.82 -16.30 1.07
N ILE A 191 -5.65 -15.75 1.35
CA ILE A 191 -5.10 -15.60 2.69
C ILE A 191 -5.29 -14.15 3.12
N VAL A 192 -6.09 -13.93 4.15
CA VAL A 192 -6.55 -12.58 4.53
C VAL A 192 -6.60 -12.40 6.04
N PRO A 193 -6.63 -11.17 6.57
CA PRO A 193 -6.85 -10.93 8.00
C PRO A 193 -8.27 -11.31 8.42
N LEU A 194 -8.45 -11.56 9.72
CA LEU A 194 -9.76 -11.82 10.31
C LEU A 194 -10.84 -10.80 9.89
N GLY A 195 -11.97 -11.29 9.40
CA GLY A 195 -13.14 -10.50 9.02
C GLY A 195 -13.19 -10.18 7.53
N VAL A 196 -12.04 -10.07 6.85
CA VAL A 196 -11.97 -9.76 5.40
C VAL A 196 -12.65 -10.86 4.58
N GLY A 197 -12.62 -12.11 5.05
CA GLY A 197 -13.26 -13.25 4.39
C GLY A 197 -14.77 -13.09 4.22
N ALA A 198 -15.44 -12.26 5.02
CA ALA A 198 -16.86 -11.95 4.84
C ALA A 198 -17.13 -11.22 3.53
N HIS A 199 -16.23 -10.32 3.10
CA HIS A 199 -16.36 -9.65 1.80
C HIS A 199 -16.14 -10.63 0.65
N LEU A 200 -15.09 -11.45 0.72
CA LEU A 200 -14.75 -12.43 -0.30
C LEU A 200 -15.86 -13.47 -0.52
N GLU A 201 -16.40 -14.02 0.57
CA GLU A 201 -17.50 -14.99 0.52
C GLU A 201 -18.76 -14.35 -0.08
N HIS A 202 -19.07 -13.10 0.29
CA HIS A 202 -20.18 -12.36 -0.30
C HIS A 202 -20.00 -12.11 -1.81
N TRP A 203 -18.75 -11.97 -2.27
CA TRP A 203 -18.42 -11.80 -3.69
C TRP A 203 -18.27 -13.12 -4.45
N GLY A 204 -18.56 -14.25 -3.81
CA GLY A 204 -18.62 -15.56 -4.47
C GLY A 204 -17.34 -16.38 -4.41
N ILE A 205 -16.35 -15.97 -3.62
CA ILE A 205 -15.20 -16.85 -3.33
C ILE A 205 -15.69 -18.01 -2.44
N ALA A 206 -15.33 -19.23 -2.82
CA ALA A 206 -15.73 -20.43 -2.09
C ALA A 206 -15.16 -20.41 -0.65
N PRO A 207 -15.98 -20.66 0.41
CA PRO A 207 -15.52 -20.54 1.79
C PRO A 207 -14.31 -21.39 2.16
N ASP A 208 -14.15 -22.56 1.54
CA ASP A 208 -13.01 -23.48 1.72
C ASP A 208 -11.71 -22.98 1.07
N MET A 209 -11.79 -21.96 0.23
CA MET A 209 -10.63 -21.26 -0.34
C MET A 209 -10.25 -20.00 0.45
N ILE A 210 -10.96 -19.65 1.51
CA ILE A 210 -10.72 -18.44 2.31
C ILE A 210 -10.06 -18.80 3.64
N PHE A 211 -8.84 -18.33 3.84
CA PHE A 211 -8.02 -18.58 5.02
C PHE A 211 -7.81 -17.27 5.79
N GLU A 212 -8.58 -17.07 6.85
CA GLU A 212 -8.49 -15.87 7.68
C GLU A 212 -7.52 -16.07 8.85
N LEU A 213 -6.50 -15.21 8.93
CA LEU A 213 -5.43 -15.26 9.93
C LEU A 213 -5.49 -14.05 10.88
N ASP A 214 -5.26 -14.29 12.16
CA ASP A 214 -4.90 -13.26 13.14
C ASP A 214 -3.40 -12.99 13.10
N TRP A 215 -2.92 -11.91 13.73
CA TRP A 215 -1.49 -11.66 13.85
C TRP A 215 -0.75 -12.84 14.48
N TRP A 216 0.40 -13.16 13.91
CA TRP A 216 1.28 -14.29 14.22
C TRP A 216 0.72 -15.67 13.87
N GLN A 217 -0.48 -15.76 13.31
CA GLN A 217 -0.94 -16.99 12.68
C GLN A 217 -0.33 -17.11 11.28
N HIS A 218 -0.19 -18.35 10.83
CA HIS A 218 0.41 -18.68 9.54
C HIS A 218 -0.39 -19.74 8.80
N LEU A 219 -0.11 -19.85 7.50
CA LEU A 219 -0.57 -20.91 6.63
C LEU A 219 0.59 -21.35 5.74
N ASP A 220 0.77 -22.65 5.58
CA ASP A 220 1.74 -23.19 4.63
C ASP A 220 1.12 -23.30 3.23
N VAL A 221 1.85 -22.81 2.23
CA VAL A 221 1.53 -22.89 0.81
C VAL A 221 2.70 -23.58 0.13
N GLY A 222 2.57 -24.89 -0.10
CA GLY A 222 3.73 -25.70 -0.48
C GLY A 222 4.76 -25.71 0.65
N ASP A 223 6.01 -25.42 0.33
CA ASP A 223 7.12 -25.34 1.30
C ASP A 223 7.33 -23.91 1.87
N VAL A 224 6.42 -22.98 1.55
CA VAL A 224 6.50 -21.59 2.02
C VAL A 224 5.47 -21.35 3.13
N THR A 225 5.96 -20.98 4.31
CA THR A 225 5.12 -20.53 5.42
C THR A 225 4.82 -19.04 5.26
N ILE A 226 3.53 -18.69 5.25
CA ILE A 226 3.05 -17.31 5.16
C ILE A 226 2.46 -16.89 6.50
N THR A 227 3.06 -15.90 7.15
CA THR A 227 2.65 -15.41 8.48
C THR A 227 2.05 -14.02 8.40
N ALA A 228 0.88 -13.82 9.02
CA ALA A 228 0.30 -12.49 9.22
C ALA A 228 1.08 -11.74 10.31
N THR A 229 1.57 -10.54 10.04
CA THR A 229 2.34 -9.74 11.01
C THR A 229 1.55 -8.54 11.53
N PRO A 230 1.85 -8.03 12.74
CA PRO A 230 1.24 -6.81 13.23
C PRO A 230 1.44 -5.61 12.30
N SER A 231 0.43 -4.75 12.25
CA SER A 231 0.47 -3.46 11.58
C SER A 231 -0.28 -2.41 12.41
N ARG A 232 0.11 -1.14 12.25
CA ARG A 232 -0.56 0.02 12.83
C ARG A 232 -1.40 0.75 11.78
N HIS A 233 -2.57 0.23 11.46
CA HIS A 233 -3.47 0.77 10.43
C HIS A 233 -4.94 0.72 10.86
N PHE A 234 -5.87 0.78 9.90
CA PHE A 234 -7.31 0.73 10.09
C PHE A 234 -8.01 0.01 8.93
N SER A 235 -9.30 -0.25 9.07
CA SER A 235 -10.14 -0.86 8.03
C SER A 235 -11.43 -0.06 7.84
N GLY A 236 -12.13 -0.30 6.73
CA GLY A 236 -13.49 0.17 6.47
C GLY A 236 -13.75 0.51 5.00
N ARG A 237 -14.94 0.13 4.52
CA ARG A 237 -15.39 0.29 3.13
C ARG A 237 -16.67 1.12 3.02
N ALA A 238 -17.50 1.17 4.06
CA ALA A 238 -18.78 1.85 4.02
C ALA A 238 -18.63 3.37 3.87
N ILE A 239 -19.42 3.95 2.97
CA ILE A 239 -19.45 5.40 2.70
C ILE A 239 -19.81 6.20 3.97
N THR A 240 -20.60 5.61 4.87
CA THR A 240 -21.01 6.21 6.15
C THR A 240 -20.03 5.96 7.30
N LEU A 241 -18.89 5.30 7.04
CA LEU A 241 -17.86 4.89 8.01
C LEU A 241 -18.40 3.95 9.12
N GLY A 242 -19.56 3.32 8.90
CA GLY A 242 -20.19 2.45 9.89
C GLY A 242 -19.51 1.10 10.10
N ASP A 243 -18.51 0.78 9.29
CA ASP A 243 -17.69 -0.44 9.35
C ASP A 243 -16.22 -0.15 9.65
N GLN A 244 -15.91 1.05 10.16
CA GLN A 244 -14.56 1.41 10.54
C GLN A 244 -14.00 0.40 11.56
N ASP A 245 -12.79 -0.12 11.27
CA ASP A 245 -12.10 -1.13 12.08
C ASP A 245 -12.88 -2.45 12.25
N ALA A 246 -13.84 -2.75 11.36
CA ALA A 246 -14.65 -3.97 11.44
C ALA A 246 -13.91 -5.25 11.02
N THR A 247 -12.82 -5.12 10.25
CA THR A 247 -11.92 -6.21 9.87
C THR A 247 -10.50 -5.92 10.36
N LEU A 248 -9.68 -6.95 10.48
CA LEU A 248 -8.28 -6.81 10.86
C LEU A 248 -7.44 -6.35 9.65
N TRP A 249 -6.26 -5.82 9.92
CA TRP A 249 -5.23 -5.44 8.94
C TRP A 249 -3.91 -6.11 9.33
N ALA A 250 -3.05 -6.45 8.36
CA ALA A 250 -1.79 -7.14 8.62
C ALA A 250 -0.71 -6.78 7.59
N GLY A 251 0.55 -6.99 7.97
CA GLY A 251 1.62 -7.26 7.01
C GLY A 251 1.75 -8.78 6.77
N TRP A 252 2.66 -9.17 5.88
CA TRP A 252 2.87 -10.56 5.49
C TRP A 252 4.36 -10.91 5.48
N ALA A 253 4.72 -12.06 6.03
CA ALA A 253 6.06 -12.63 5.95
C ALA A 253 5.99 -13.99 5.24
N TRP A 254 6.81 -14.18 4.22
CA TRP A 254 7.04 -15.46 3.55
C TRP A 254 8.35 -16.03 4.04
N GLN A 255 8.35 -17.30 4.44
CA GLN A 255 9.53 -18.05 4.84
C GLN A 255 9.58 -19.34 4.04
N GLY A 256 10.43 -19.37 3.02
CA GLY A 256 10.72 -20.55 2.23
C GLY A 256 12.01 -21.25 2.66
N PRO A 257 12.35 -22.37 2.02
CA PRO A 257 13.56 -23.13 2.32
C PRO A 257 14.86 -22.39 2.00
N ARG A 258 14.86 -21.39 1.10
CA ARG A 258 16.06 -20.63 0.71
C ARG A 258 15.89 -19.13 0.86
N HIS A 259 14.68 -18.61 0.67
CA HIS A 259 14.40 -17.17 0.65
C HIS A 259 13.29 -16.79 1.61
N SER A 260 13.29 -15.52 1.99
CA SER A 260 12.37 -14.89 2.92
C SER A 260 12.04 -13.47 2.46
N VAL A 261 10.75 -13.14 2.50
CA VAL A 261 10.24 -11.83 2.05
C VAL A 261 9.31 -11.27 3.11
N PHE A 262 9.34 -9.96 3.30
CA PHE A 262 8.39 -9.26 4.16
C PHE A 262 7.65 -8.17 3.39
N TYR A 263 6.34 -8.06 3.57
CA TYR A 263 5.51 -6.96 3.12
C TYR A 263 4.86 -6.27 4.31
N SER A 264 5.01 -4.95 4.40
CA SER A 264 4.53 -4.17 5.54
C SER A 264 3.00 -4.06 5.63
N GLY A 265 2.28 -4.25 4.52
CA GLY A 265 0.94 -3.68 4.38
C GLY A 265 0.99 -2.15 4.45
N ASP A 266 -0.17 -1.53 4.58
CA ASP A 266 -0.24 -0.15 5.07
C ASP A 266 -0.12 -0.16 6.58
N THR A 267 0.73 0.71 7.12
CA THR A 267 1.05 0.73 8.54
C THR A 267 1.77 2.02 8.90
N ALA A 268 1.63 2.49 10.14
CA ALA A 268 2.54 3.48 10.71
C ALA A 268 3.73 2.83 11.42
N LEU A 269 4.74 3.61 11.80
CA LEU A 269 5.83 3.05 12.60
C LEU A 269 5.31 2.60 13.98
N HIS A 270 5.71 1.39 14.38
CA HIS A 270 5.37 0.75 15.65
C HIS A 270 6.53 -0.17 16.12
N PRO A 271 6.67 -0.43 17.43
CA PRO A 271 7.80 -1.20 17.97
C PRO A 271 7.83 -2.67 17.52
N GLU A 272 6.68 -3.25 17.16
CA GLU A 272 6.58 -4.65 16.75
C GLU A 272 7.34 -4.96 15.45
N PHE A 273 7.79 -3.97 14.67
CA PHE A 273 8.75 -4.21 13.58
C PHE A 273 10.04 -4.88 14.08
N GLN A 274 10.54 -4.49 15.26
CA GLN A 274 11.70 -5.15 15.85
C GLN A 274 11.39 -6.62 16.19
N THR A 275 10.21 -6.87 16.76
CA THR A 275 9.74 -8.24 17.05
C THR A 275 9.54 -9.07 15.79
N ILE A 276 9.09 -8.47 14.68
CA ILE A 276 8.99 -9.13 13.38
C ILE A 276 10.39 -9.57 12.92
N GLY A 277 11.38 -8.68 12.95
CA GLY A 277 12.76 -9.02 12.60
C GLY A 277 13.35 -10.11 13.50
N GLU A 278 13.13 -10.03 14.81
CA GLU A 278 13.62 -11.02 15.78
C GLU A 278 12.99 -12.41 15.60
N ARG A 279 11.72 -12.49 15.17
CA ARG A 279 10.99 -13.77 15.08
C ARG A 279 11.02 -14.41 13.70
N LEU A 280 11.05 -13.58 12.65
CA LEU A 280 10.81 -14.02 11.28
C LEU A 280 11.94 -13.64 10.33
N GLY A 281 12.77 -12.67 10.69
CA GLY A 281 13.93 -12.24 9.90
C GLY A 281 15.19 -13.07 10.18
N PRO A 282 16.31 -12.76 9.51
CA PRO A 282 16.45 -11.68 8.52
C PRO A 282 15.65 -11.97 7.24
N PHE A 283 15.34 -10.92 6.47
CA PHE A 283 14.61 -11.02 5.21
C PHE A 283 15.51 -10.67 4.01
N ASP A 284 15.47 -11.47 2.96
CA ASP A 284 16.21 -11.19 1.71
C ASP A 284 15.64 -9.92 1.05
N VAL A 285 14.31 -9.78 1.03
CA VAL A 285 13.66 -8.58 0.49
C VAL A 285 12.53 -8.09 1.39
N THR A 286 12.46 -6.79 1.58
CA THR A 286 11.31 -6.13 2.23
C THR A 286 10.59 -5.20 1.26
N LEU A 287 9.29 -5.43 1.10
CA LEU A 287 8.33 -4.58 0.41
C LEU A 287 7.75 -3.59 1.42
N MET A 288 8.20 -2.33 1.38
CA MET A 288 7.88 -1.35 2.41
C MET A 288 7.03 -0.22 1.87
N GLU A 289 5.91 0.07 2.55
CA GLU A 289 5.02 1.18 2.23
C GLU A 289 5.74 2.54 2.42
N VAL A 290 5.74 3.37 1.38
CA VAL A 290 6.42 4.68 1.42
C VAL A 290 5.55 5.86 1.01
N GLY A 291 4.38 5.57 0.42
CA GLY A 291 3.46 6.53 -0.16
C GLY A 291 2.40 7.00 0.81
N ALA A 292 1.30 7.53 0.25
CA ALA A 292 0.09 8.02 0.92
C ALA A 292 0.22 8.80 2.26
N TYR A 293 1.40 9.26 2.67
CA TYR A 293 1.67 9.72 4.03
C TYR A 293 1.33 11.19 4.22
N SER A 294 1.01 11.58 5.46
CA SER A 294 0.91 12.99 5.85
C SER A 294 0.97 13.15 7.36
N ARG A 295 1.40 14.32 7.82
CA ARG A 295 1.30 14.68 9.25
C ARG A 295 -0.11 14.58 9.83
N PHE A 296 -1.14 14.71 8.99
CA PHE A 296 -2.53 14.72 9.42
C PHE A 296 -3.11 13.32 9.69
N TRP A 297 -2.40 12.27 9.28
CA TRP A 297 -2.73 10.85 9.50
C TRP A 297 -1.47 10.01 9.70
N ARG A 298 -0.50 10.57 10.45
CA ARG A 298 0.84 10.00 10.69
C ARG A 298 0.88 8.64 11.39
N ASP A 299 -0.25 8.18 11.91
CA ASP A 299 -0.39 6.93 12.65
C ASP A 299 -1.10 5.83 11.83
N VAL A 300 -1.13 5.97 10.51
CA VAL A 300 -1.59 4.91 9.59
C VAL A 300 -0.67 4.66 8.38
N HIS A 301 0.26 5.57 8.05
CA HIS A 301 1.27 5.37 6.99
C HIS A 301 2.67 5.66 7.53
N LEU A 302 3.67 4.89 7.10
CA LEU A 302 5.08 5.02 7.46
C LEU A 302 5.64 6.28 6.80
N GLY A 303 5.46 6.37 5.48
CA GLY A 303 6.23 7.31 4.68
C GLY A 303 7.74 6.99 4.64
N PRO A 304 8.52 7.80 3.90
CA PRO A 304 9.81 7.38 3.35
C PRO A 304 10.89 7.06 4.39
N GLU A 305 11.12 7.97 5.33
CA GLU A 305 12.22 7.81 6.31
C GLU A 305 11.89 6.72 7.34
N GLN A 306 10.62 6.59 7.72
CA GLN A 306 10.20 5.56 8.67
C GLN A 306 10.20 4.18 8.02
N ALA A 307 9.94 4.09 6.71
CA ALA A 307 10.02 2.84 5.98
C ALA A 307 11.45 2.28 5.92
N VAL A 308 12.46 3.15 5.69
CA VAL A 308 13.88 2.74 5.75
C VAL A 308 14.25 2.26 7.16
N LEU A 309 13.79 2.95 8.21
CA LEU A 309 14.00 2.49 9.58
C LEU A 309 13.30 1.14 9.85
N ALA A 310 12.05 0.99 9.42
CA ALA A 310 11.30 -0.24 9.60
C ALA A 310 11.95 -1.42 8.86
N HIS A 311 12.49 -1.21 7.66
CA HIS A 311 13.33 -2.18 6.94
C HIS A 311 14.53 -2.65 7.77
N GLN A 312 15.26 -1.73 8.43
CA GLN A 312 16.37 -2.10 9.31
C GLN A 312 15.89 -2.87 10.56
N LEU A 313 14.75 -2.48 11.14
CA LEU A 313 14.19 -3.14 12.32
C LEU A 313 13.73 -4.57 12.04
N VAL A 314 13.21 -4.84 10.84
CA VAL A 314 12.88 -6.20 10.41
C VAL A 314 14.08 -6.99 9.91
N GLN A 315 15.28 -6.41 9.91
CA GLN A 315 16.52 -7.03 9.42
C GLN A 315 16.44 -7.43 7.94
N GLY A 316 15.94 -6.52 7.10
CA GLY A 316 15.93 -6.70 5.65
C GLY A 316 17.30 -6.45 5.00
N ASP A 317 17.59 -7.16 3.92
CA ASP A 317 18.78 -6.95 3.09
C ASP A 317 18.52 -5.93 1.96
N VAL A 318 17.55 -6.22 1.07
CA VAL A 318 17.14 -5.29 0.00
C VAL A 318 15.74 -4.71 0.26
N MET A 319 15.61 -3.39 0.18
CA MET A 319 14.31 -2.71 0.28
C MET A 319 13.71 -2.41 -1.11
N ILE A 320 12.46 -2.80 -1.33
CA ILE A 320 11.65 -2.36 -2.47
C ILE A 320 10.54 -1.44 -1.93
N PRO A 321 10.50 -0.16 -2.32
CA PRO A 321 9.45 0.76 -1.89
C PRO A 321 8.15 0.56 -2.67
N VAL A 322 7.02 0.57 -1.95
CA VAL A 322 5.68 0.27 -2.47
C VAL A 322 4.67 1.35 -2.07
N HIS A 323 3.41 1.22 -2.52
CA HIS A 323 2.32 2.19 -2.26
C HIS A 323 2.52 3.57 -2.90
N TRP A 324 3.34 3.64 -3.94
CA TRP A 324 3.60 4.88 -4.67
C TRP A 324 3.43 4.68 -6.17
N GLY A 325 3.47 5.79 -6.93
CA GLY A 325 3.55 5.73 -8.38
C GLY A 325 2.29 5.31 -9.14
N LEU A 326 1.17 4.93 -8.49
CA LEU A 326 -0.05 4.52 -9.20
C LEU A 326 -1.28 5.41 -8.93
N PHE A 327 -1.57 5.74 -7.67
CA PHE A 327 -2.74 6.53 -7.29
C PHE A 327 -2.35 7.84 -6.59
N ASN A 328 -3.16 8.87 -6.77
CA ASN A 328 -3.05 10.10 -5.99
C ASN A 328 -3.90 9.97 -4.71
N MET A 329 -3.26 9.55 -3.62
CA MET A 329 -3.93 9.29 -2.33
C MET A 329 -3.51 10.23 -1.19
N SER A 330 -2.62 11.19 -1.46
CA SER A 330 -2.13 12.11 -0.42
C SER A 330 -1.79 13.50 -0.98
N LEU A 331 -1.19 14.34 -0.13
CA LEU A 331 -0.82 15.72 -0.40
C LEU A 331 0.60 15.84 -0.97
N HIS A 332 1.48 14.86 -0.80
CA HIS A 332 2.84 14.90 -1.35
C HIS A 332 2.84 14.77 -2.89
N GLY A 333 3.93 15.14 -3.55
CA GLY A 333 4.10 14.85 -5.00
C GLY A 333 4.18 13.34 -5.25
N TRP A 334 3.82 12.86 -6.44
CA TRP A 334 3.78 11.41 -6.70
C TRP A 334 5.19 10.77 -6.71
N THR A 335 6.23 11.54 -7.03
CA THR A 335 7.65 11.12 -6.97
C THR A 335 8.31 11.38 -5.62
N GLU A 336 7.70 12.21 -4.76
CA GLU A 336 8.28 12.61 -3.47
C GLU A 336 8.57 11.40 -2.54
N PRO A 337 7.74 10.35 -2.46
CA PRO A 337 8.05 9.16 -1.69
C PRO A 337 9.40 8.55 -2.02
N VAL A 338 9.64 8.21 -3.29
CA VAL A 338 10.84 7.48 -3.72
C VAL A 338 12.11 8.34 -3.62
N GLU A 339 12.01 9.64 -3.91
CA GLU A 339 13.16 10.56 -3.75
C GLU A 339 13.61 10.63 -2.29
N ARG A 340 12.65 10.67 -1.35
CA ARG A 340 12.94 10.66 0.08
C ARG A 340 13.47 9.32 0.57
N VAL A 341 12.99 8.20 0.03
CA VAL A 341 13.53 6.85 0.33
C VAL A 341 14.99 6.78 -0.06
N LEU A 342 15.33 7.13 -1.31
CA LEU A 342 16.71 7.08 -1.80
C LEU A 342 17.65 7.94 -0.94
N LEU A 343 17.21 9.15 -0.56
CA LEU A 343 17.99 10.00 0.33
C LEU A 343 18.12 9.42 1.75
N ALA A 344 17.05 8.83 2.29
CA ALA A 344 17.07 8.23 3.62
C ALA A 344 17.95 6.97 3.67
N ALA A 345 17.84 6.10 2.66
CA ALA A 345 18.60 4.87 2.54
C ALA A 345 20.10 5.12 2.36
N GLN A 346 20.47 6.08 1.49
CA GLN A 346 21.87 6.47 1.29
C GLN A 346 22.57 6.88 2.60
N ARG A 347 21.84 7.52 3.52
CA ARG A 347 22.41 7.98 4.80
C ARG A 347 22.75 6.87 5.77
N VAL A 348 22.12 5.70 5.63
CA VAL A 348 22.28 4.57 6.55
C VAL A 348 22.81 3.32 5.86
N GLY A 349 23.17 3.42 4.58
CA GLY A 349 23.73 2.31 3.81
C GLY A 349 22.74 1.20 3.51
N VAL A 350 21.44 1.51 3.40
CA VAL A 350 20.41 0.54 2.99
C VAL A 350 20.39 0.43 1.47
N GLU A 351 20.37 -0.80 0.97
CA GLU A 351 20.24 -1.09 -0.46
C GLU A 351 18.77 -1.05 -0.89
N VAL A 352 18.48 -0.33 -1.98
CA VAL A 352 17.11 -0.07 -2.43
C VAL A 352 16.97 -0.41 -3.91
N ALA A 353 16.09 -1.35 -4.24
CA ALA A 353 15.73 -1.64 -5.62
C ALA A 353 14.48 -0.84 -6.01
N ILE A 354 14.59 -0.03 -7.06
CA ILE A 354 13.45 0.73 -7.59
C ILE A 354 12.99 0.10 -8.89
N LEU A 355 11.83 -0.54 -8.83
CA LEU A 355 11.22 -1.17 -9.99
C LEU A 355 10.42 -0.15 -10.80
N ARG A 356 10.43 -0.31 -12.12
CA ARG A 356 9.39 0.25 -13.00
C ARG A 356 8.11 -0.57 -12.86
N PRO A 357 6.93 -0.01 -13.18
CA PRO A 357 5.72 -0.81 -13.25
C PRO A 357 5.87 -1.93 -14.28
N GLY A 358 5.73 -3.18 -13.84
CA GLY A 358 5.94 -4.41 -14.60
C GLY A 358 7.36 -4.97 -14.57
N ALA A 359 8.34 -4.23 -14.05
CA ALA A 359 9.70 -4.75 -13.90
C ALA A 359 9.79 -5.74 -12.74
N SER A 360 10.81 -6.61 -12.81
CA SER A 360 11.10 -7.63 -11.80
C SER A 360 12.43 -7.39 -11.11
N PHE A 361 12.46 -7.63 -9.80
CA PHE A 361 13.67 -7.93 -9.05
C PHE A 361 13.85 -9.44 -9.00
N GLU A 362 15.07 -9.94 -9.22
CA GLU A 362 15.40 -11.36 -9.04
C GLU A 362 16.56 -11.51 -8.06
N GLY A 363 16.47 -12.48 -7.15
CA GLY A 363 17.48 -12.71 -6.11
C GLY A 363 18.87 -12.99 -6.71
N GLY A 364 19.92 -12.42 -6.10
CA GLY A 364 21.30 -12.56 -6.54
C GLY A 364 21.71 -11.63 -7.70
N ASN A 365 20.77 -10.90 -8.31
CA ASN A 365 21.10 -9.88 -9.30
C ASN A 365 21.50 -8.55 -8.62
N PRO A 366 22.35 -7.72 -9.26
CA PRO A 366 22.67 -6.39 -8.75
C PRO A 366 21.40 -5.54 -8.58
N VAL A 367 21.34 -4.78 -7.49
CA VAL A 367 20.24 -3.85 -7.27
C VAL A 367 20.31 -2.69 -8.26
N ILE A 368 19.22 -2.50 -9.00
CA ILE A 368 19.09 -1.43 -9.99
C ILE A 368 18.25 -0.30 -9.40
N VAL A 369 18.81 0.90 -9.39
CA VAL A 369 18.06 2.15 -9.19
C VAL A 369 17.94 2.83 -10.54
N ASP A 370 16.80 2.62 -11.19
CA ASP A 370 16.48 3.38 -12.40
C ASP A 370 15.48 4.49 -12.09
N ARG A 371 15.89 5.74 -12.33
CA ARG A 371 15.04 6.92 -12.15
C ARG A 371 14.16 7.11 -13.38
N TRP A 372 13.12 6.30 -13.48
CA TRP A 372 12.15 6.33 -14.58
C TRP A 372 11.09 7.45 -14.45
N TRP A 373 11.12 8.23 -13.37
CA TRP A 373 10.24 9.36 -13.12
C TRP A 373 10.95 10.70 -13.38
N PRO A 374 10.20 11.79 -13.68
CA PRO A 374 10.80 13.10 -13.88
C PRO A 374 11.32 13.68 -12.56
N ASN A 375 12.41 14.45 -12.66
CA ASN A 375 12.89 15.26 -11.55
C ASN A 375 11.96 16.48 -11.36
N VAL A 376 11.11 16.44 -10.34
CA VAL A 376 10.19 17.52 -9.98
C VAL A 376 10.41 17.96 -8.53
N PRO A 377 10.12 19.22 -8.17
CA PRO A 377 10.30 19.69 -6.80
C PRO A 377 9.50 18.87 -5.78
N TRP A 378 10.17 18.46 -4.71
CA TRP A 378 9.59 17.72 -3.58
C TRP A 378 10.06 18.30 -2.24
N LYS A 379 9.37 17.98 -1.15
CA LYS A 379 9.65 18.53 0.18
C LYS A 379 10.46 17.57 1.05
N SER A 380 11.52 18.07 1.68
CA SER A 380 12.29 17.30 2.65
C SER A 380 11.49 16.97 3.92
N PRO A 381 11.91 15.97 4.72
CA PRO A 381 11.30 15.69 6.02
C PRO A 381 11.31 16.89 6.98
N ALA A 382 12.25 17.85 6.83
CA ALA A 382 12.24 19.09 7.61
C ALA A 382 11.12 20.06 7.16
N GLN A 383 10.79 20.06 5.87
CA GLN A 383 9.73 20.91 5.29
C GLN A 383 8.34 20.28 5.41
N SER A 384 8.25 18.95 5.37
CA SER A 384 7.01 18.17 5.42
C SER A 384 7.18 16.91 6.27
N PRO A 385 7.26 17.06 7.61
CA PRO A 385 7.45 15.93 8.52
C PRO A 385 6.20 15.07 8.59
N ALA A 386 6.36 13.75 8.61
CA ALA A 386 5.27 12.77 8.77
C ALA A 386 5.70 11.68 9.76
N TRP A 387 5.82 12.07 11.03
CA TRP A 387 6.33 11.20 12.09
C TRP A 387 5.21 10.57 12.89
N SER A 388 5.20 9.24 12.99
CA SER A 388 4.25 8.51 13.84
C SER A 388 4.41 8.91 15.31
N SER A 389 3.30 8.91 16.06
CA SER A 389 3.25 9.28 17.46
C SER A 389 3.56 8.11 18.38
N GLN A 390 4.02 8.39 19.61
CA GLN A 390 4.25 7.38 20.67
C GLN A 390 5.39 6.40 20.36
N VAL A 391 6.28 6.78 19.45
CA VAL A 391 7.47 6.01 19.02
C VAL A 391 8.68 6.95 18.86
N GLU A 392 8.73 8.03 19.64
CA GLU A 392 9.75 9.07 19.54
C GLU A 392 11.17 8.52 19.75
N ALA A 393 11.33 7.55 20.65
CA ALA A 393 12.61 6.88 20.88
C ALA A 393 13.09 6.10 19.65
N LEU A 394 12.17 5.39 18.98
CA LEU A 394 12.46 4.60 17.79
C LEU A 394 12.87 5.50 16.60
N GLN A 395 12.23 6.66 16.47
CA GLN A 395 12.52 7.64 15.41
C GLN A 395 13.67 8.60 15.73
N ALA A 396 14.22 8.57 16.95
CA ALA A 396 15.28 9.49 17.35
C ALA A 396 16.47 9.53 16.38
N PRO A 397 16.94 8.39 15.81
CA PRO A 397 18.00 8.41 14.81
C PRO A 397 17.66 9.22 13.56
N LEU A 398 16.39 9.22 13.13
CA LEU A 398 15.91 9.93 11.93
C LEU A 398 15.86 11.45 12.13
N ARG A 399 15.78 11.92 13.38
CA ARG A 399 15.56 13.35 13.72
C ARG A 399 16.83 14.11 14.09
N ARG A 400 17.97 13.42 14.28
CA ARG A 400 19.23 14.09 14.61
C ARG A 400 19.74 14.88 13.40
N PRO A 401 20.02 16.19 13.53
CA PRO A 401 20.72 16.93 12.48
C PRO A 401 22.10 16.28 12.29
N GLN A 402 22.44 15.88 11.07
CA GLN A 402 23.78 15.37 10.82
C GLN A 402 24.77 16.54 10.88
N SER A 403 25.84 16.38 11.66
CA SER A 403 27.04 17.21 11.57
C SER A 403 27.57 17.15 10.14
N ARG A 404 27.79 18.31 9.52
CA ARG A 404 28.34 18.45 8.15
C ARG A 404 29.49 17.47 7.91
N GLY A 405 29.29 16.55 6.97
CA GLY A 405 30.29 15.54 6.63
C GLY A 405 30.00 14.81 5.32
N LEU A 406 29.43 15.49 4.32
CA LEU A 406 29.45 15.02 2.93
C LEU A 406 29.68 16.25 2.03
N ASN A 407 30.96 16.57 1.82
CA ASN A 407 31.37 17.37 0.67
C ASN A 407 31.15 16.52 -0.58
N GLY A 408 30.24 16.94 -1.45
CA GLY A 408 29.91 16.27 -2.70
C GLY A 408 29.19 17.21 -3.66
N SER A 409 29.96 18.18 -4.16
CA SER A 409 29.75 19.04 -5.35
C SER A 409 28.62 20.11 -5.34
N PRO A 410 28.96 21.39 -5.60
CA PRO A 410 28.01 22.45 -5.94
C PRO A 410 27.47 22.28 -7.37
N GLN A 411 26.28 22.82 -7.59
CA GLN A 411 25.62 22.96 -8.89
C GLN A 411 26.55 23.54 -9.98
N PRO A 412 26.45 23.09 -11.25
CA PRO A 412 26.94 23.88 -12.35
C PRO A 412 25.95 25.03 -12.56
N ASN A 413 26.38 26.23 -12.16
CA ASN A 413 25.85 27.44 -12.74
C ASN A 413 26.22 27.50 -14.24
N GLU A 414 25.43 28.32 -14.93
CA GLU A 414 25.73 29.11 -16.14
C GLU A 414 25.30 28.52 -17.49
N PRO A 415 25.00 29.38 -18.48
CA PRO A 415 24.87 30.85 -18.46
C PRO A 415 23.42 31.37 -18.56
#